data_AF-A0A5B9W2M0-F1
#
_entry.id   AF-A0A5B9W2M0-F1
#
_cell.length_a   1.000
_cell.length_b   1.000
_cell.length_c   1.000
_cell.angle_alpha   90.00
_cell.angle_beta   90.00
_cell.angle_gamma   90.00
#
_symmetry.space_group_name_H-M   'P 1'
#
loop_
_entity.id
_entity.type
_entity.pdbx_description
1 polymer ?
#
loop_
_entity_poly.entity_id
_entity_poly.type
_entity_poly.pdbx_seq_one_letter_code
_entity_poly.pdbx_strand_id
1 'polypeptide(L)'
;MLRRFVGSSRSLGLIIAASWACLAGAAGSSPASARDGDDAPPAAKVDVLEGKGLRLVGTTYVLDDEEAVKKKAADLRRLNRELTALRYKQAATETPEAHQAYLQNLNDQLGQLKGEVQMARHQANQIPRFRGRAYGYYSQAQHAEINAYINQLNQEINGTTQALNQAKSHPPDPKLKKKVDSDLLASQTEHDQALEELSRLVHATKDRYAELAKDKAVTKAIKAAEAKVKPSPRLGPSHEFQEIAKQLDKLEKDHARGAARGRSRGRPSRGSGLDLQ
;
A
#
# COMPACT_ATOMS: atom_id res chain seq x y z
N MET A 1 3.37 8.37 30.82
CA MET A 1 2.29 7.71 30.06
C MET A 1 1.86 8.65 28.92
N LEU A 2 2.38 8.43 27.71
CA LEU A 2 2.08 9.25 26.53
C LEU A 2 1.22 8.44 25.56
N ARG A 3 -0.08 8.76 25.51
CA ARG A 3 -1.02 8.20 24.52
C ARG A 3 -0.76 8.85 23.16
N ARG A 4 -0.31 8.07 22.18
CA ARG A 4 -0.29 8.48 20.77
C ARG A 4 -1.68 8.27 20.17
N PHE A 5 -2.32 9.36 19.77
CA PHE A 5 -3.45 9.36 18.86
C PHE A 5 -2.97 8.93 17.47
N VAL A 6 -3.52 7.83 16.94
CA VAL A 6 -3.41 7.49 15.52
C VAL A 6 -4.68 8.02 14.85
N GLY A 7 -4.51 9.02 13.99
CA GLY A 7 -5.58 9.57 13.17
C GLY A 7 -6.02 8.57 12.11
N SER A 8 -7.31 8.30 12.08
CA SER A 8 -8.01 7.54 11.03
C SER A 8 -8.05 8.40 9.76
N SER A 9 -7.35 7.96 8.71
CA SER A 9 -7.43 8.55 7.37
C SER A 9 -8.45 7.78 6.53
N ARG A 10 -9.33 8.56 5.88
CA ARG A 10 -10.56 8.17 5.20
C ARG A 10 -10.32 7.57 3.79
N SER A 11 -11.22 6.66 3.42
CA SER A 11 -11.71 6.28 2.08
C SER A 11 -10.71 5.78 1.03
N LEU A 12 -10.67 4.44 0.87
CA LEU A 12 -10.15 3.73 -0.30
C LEU A 12 -11.31 3.49 -1.27
N GLY A 13 -11.30 4.16 -2.43
CA GLY A 13 -12.06 3.74 -3.60
C GLY A 13 -11.17 2.83 -4.45
N LEU A 14 -11.50 1.54 -4.51
CA LEU A 14 -10.76 0.55 -5.29
C LEU A 14 -11.48 0.40 -6.64
N ILE A 15 -11.03 1.16 -7.64
CA ILE A 15 -11.62 1.11 -8.97
C ILE A 15 -10.98 -0.04 -9.74
N ILE A 16 -11.72 -1.15 -9.87
CA ILE A 16 -11.37 -2.23 -10.79
C ILE A 16 -11.68 -1.73 -12.20
N ALA A 17 -10.66 -1.22 -12.90
CA ALA A 17 -10.76 -0.90 -14.32
C ALA A 17 -10.49 -2.17 -15.16
N ALA A 18 -11.51 -2.61 -15.89
CA ALA A 18 -11.38 -3.64 -16.91
C ALA A 18 -10.48 -3.12 -18.05
N SER A 19 -9.36 -3.81 -18.28
CA SER A 19 -8.41 -3.50 -19.35
C SER A 19 -9.05 -3.83 -20.71
N TRP A 20 -9.25 -2.80 -21.54
CA TRP A 20 -9.55 -2.97 -22.95
C TRP A 20 -8.25 -2.80 -23.75
N ALA A 21 -7.78 -3.89 -24.32
CA ALA A 21 -6.70 -3.89 -25.29
C ALA A 21 -7.26 -3.51 -26.66
N CYS A 22 -7.02 -2.27 -27.11
CA CYS A 22 -7.23 -1.89 -28.51
C CYS A 22 -5.89 -1.96 -29.25
N LEU A 23 -5.83 -2.93 -30.15
CA LEU A 23 -4.76 -3.16 -31.11
C LEU A 23 -4.75 -2.01 -32.14
N ALA A 24 -3.62 -1.30 -32.25
CA ALA A 24 -3.42 -0.22 -33.20
C ALA A 24 -3.18 -0.77 -34.62
N GLY A 25 -4.09 -0.48 -35.54
CA GLY A 25 -3.89 -0.59 -36.99
C GLY A 25 -3.49 0.76 -37.57
N ALA A 26 -2.33 0.82 -38.21
CA ALA A 26 -1.76 2.00 -38.85
C ALA A 26 -2.30 2.21 -40.28
N ALA A 27 -2.53 3.49 -40.63
CA ALA A 27 -2.56 4.15 -41.96
C ALA A 27 -3.67 5.20 -41.95
N GLY A 28 -3.52 6.45 -42.39
CA GLY A 28 -2.45 7.18 -43.04
C GLY A 28 -2.90 8.62 -43.30
N SER A 29 -1.98 9.42 -43.86
CA SER A 29 -2.16 10.74 -44.50
C SER A 29 -2.63 11.93 -43.66
N SER A 30 -1.67 12.83 -43.40
CA SER A 30 -1.89 14.27 -43.21
C SER A 30 -2.52 14.90 -44.46
N PRO A 31 -3.23 16.03 -44.29
CA PRO A 31 -2.64 17.25 -44.79
C PRO A 31 -2.65 18.40 -43.79
N ALA A 32 -1.65 19.25 -43.95
CA ALA A 32 -1.48 20.51 -43.26
C ALA A 32 -2.71 21.42 -43.40
N SER A 33 -3.10 22.05 -42.30
CA SER A 33 -3.92 23.25 -42.29
C SER A 33 -3.52 24.07 -41.06
N ALA A 34 -2.60 25.00 -41.28
CA ALA A 34 -2.32 26.07 -40.34
C ALA A 34 -3.58 26.96 -40.26
N ARG A 35 -4.30 26.86 -39.14
CA ARG A 35 -5.29 27.84 -38.70
C ARG A 35 -4.98 28.16 -37.25
N ASP A 36 -4.33 29.30 -37.04
CA ASP A 36 -4.37 30.04 -35.78
C ASP A 36 -5.85 30.38 -35.50
N GLY A 37 -6.42 29.64 -34.57
CA GLY A 37 -7.80 29.72 -34.13
C GLY A 37 -7.88 28.97 -32.81
N ASP A 38 -7.57 29.69 -31.74
CA ASP A 38 -7.18 29.21 -30.40
C ASP A 38 -8.35 28.64 -29.57
N ASP A 39 -9.27 27.90 -30.20
CA ASP A 39 -10.42 27.26 -29.56
C ASP A 39 -10.57 25.80 -30.00
N ALA A 40 -9.55 24.99 -29.69
CA ALA A 40 -9.73 23.54 -29.70
C ALA A 40 -10.83 23.15 -28.68
N PRO A 41 -11.81 22.33 -29.08
CA PRO A 41 -12.95 21.97 -28.24
C PRO A 41 -12.48 21.31 -26.93
N PRO A 42 -13.20 21.54 -25.81
CA PRO A 42 -12.78 21.13 -24.47
C PRO A 42 -12.46 19.63 -24.34
N ALA A 43 -13.06 18.78 -25.17
CA ALA A 43 -12.77 17.34 -25.22
C ALA A 43 -11.30 17.04 -25.59
N ALA A 44 -10.77 17.70 -26.62
CA ALA A 44 -9.42 17.41 -27.14
C ALA A 44 -8.28 17.73 -26.14
N LYS A 45 -8.53 18.57 -25.14
CA LYS A 45 -7.52 18.93 -24.11
C LYS A 45 -7.55 18.00 -22.89
N VAL A 46 -8.70 17.39 -22.61
CA VAL A 46 -8.82 16.31 -21.62
C VAL A 46 -8.15 15.05 -22.17
N ASP A 47 -8.30 14.79 -23.47
CA ASP A 47 -7.62 13.69 -24.18
C ASP A 47 -6.09 13.76 -24.09
N VAL A 48 -5.50 14.97 -24.03
CA VAL A 48 -4.05 15.14 -23.85
C VAL A 48 -3.59 14.72 -22.45
N LEU A 49 -4.39 14.99 -21.41
CA LEU A 49 -4.06 14.60 -20.04
C LEU A 49 -4.27 13.10 -19.84
N GLU A 50 -5.39 12.56 -20.32
CA GLU A 50 -5.67 11.12 -20.28
C GLU A 50 -4.68 10.33 -21.13
N GLY A 51 -4.27 10.85 -22.30
CA GLY A 51 -3.22 10.25 -23.14
C GLY A 51 -1.83 10.24 -22.51
N LYS A 52 -1.61 11.01 -21.44
CA LYS A 52 -0.40 10.98 -20.61
C LYS A 52 -0.55 10.09 -19.36
N GLY A 53 -1.65 9.34 -19.25
CA GLY A 53 -1.97 8.49 -18.10
C GLY A 53 -2.34 9.28 -16.85
N LEU A 54 -2.86 10.51 -17.01
CA LEU A 54 -3.35 11.32 -15.89
C LEU A 54 -4.85 11.19 -15.77
N ARG A 55 -5.30 10.87 -14.55
CA ARG A 55 -6.70 10.79 -14.17
C ARG A 55 -7.04 11.85 -13.14
N LEU A 56 -8.20 12.51 -13.29
CA LEU A 56 -8.68 13.47 -12.31
C LEU A 56 -9.30 12.74 -11.10
N VAL A 57 -8.68 12.89 -9.93
CA VAL A 57 -9.19 12.43 -8.64
C VAL A 57 -9.49 13.65 -7.76
N GLY A 58 -10.77 13.98 -7.64
CA GLY A 58 -11.22 15.21 -6.99
C GLY A 58 -10.73 16.45 -7.75
N THR A 59 -9.76 17.16 -7.19
CA THR A 59 -9.15 18.35 -7.80
C THR A 59 -7.69 18.12 -8.19
N THR A 60 -7.23 16.87 -8.22
CA THR A 60 -5.82 16.57 -8.52
C THR A 60 -5.75 15.59 -9.69
N TYR A 61 -4.94 15.91 -10.69
CA TYR A 61 -4.56 14.96 -11.73
C TYR A 61 -3.47 14.05 -11.19
N VAL A 62 -3.76 12.76 -11.17
CA VAL A 62 -2.97 11.68 -10.58
C VAL A 62 -2.58 10.71 -11.69
N LEU A 63 -1.34 10.20 -11.64
CA LEU A 63 -0.87 9.16 -12.55
C LEU A 63 -1.57 7.82 -12.29
N ASP A 64 -1.98 7.14 -13.35
CA ASP A 64 -2.54 5.78 -13.27
C ASP A 64 -1.50 4.77 -12.72
N ASP A 65 -0.20 5.04 -12.91
CA ASP A 65 0.89 4.24 -12.35
C ASP A 65 0.86 4.13 -10.81
N GLU A 66 0.21 5.09 -10.14
CA GLU A 66 0.04 5.01 -8.67
C GLU A 66 -0.75 3.77 -8.26
N GLU A 67 -1.60 3.21 -9.12
CA GLU A 67 -2.34 1.98 -8.82
C GLU A 67 -1.39 0.79 -8.65
N ALA A 68 -0.32 0.69 -9.47
CA ALA A 68 0.69 -0.34 -9.33
C ALA A 68 1.45 -0.22 -8.00
N VAL A 69 1.76 1.02 -7.59
CA VAL A 69 2.39 1.32 -6.30
C VAL A 69 1.47 0.91 -5.14
N LYS A 70 0.17 1.20 -5.23
CA LYS A 70 -0.82 0.81 -4.21
C LYS A 70 -0.93 -0.70 -4.07
N LYS A 71 -1.01 -1.43 -5.19
CA LYS A 71 -1.05 -2.90 -5.19
C LYS A 71 0.19 -3.49 -4.53
N LYS A 72 1.38 -3.07 -4.94
CA LYS A 72 2.64 -3.55 -4.35
C LYS A 72 2.81 -3.16 -2.88
N ALA A 73 2.33 -1.99 -2.48
CA ALA A 73 2.31 -1.61 -1.06
C ALA A 73 1.36 -2.50 -0.23
N ALA A 74 0.23 -2.93 -0.78
CA ALA A 74 -0.67 -3.88 -0.13
C ALA A 74 -0.01 -5.27 -0.01
N ASP A 75 0.65 -5.74 -1.07
CA ASP A 75 1.41 -7.00 -1.07
C ASP A 75 2.53 -6.99 -0.02
N LEU A 76 3.31 -5.91 0.06
CA LEU A 76 4.37 -5.76 1.04
C LEU A 76 3.82 -5.78 2.48
N ARG A 77 2.67 -5.13 2.73
CA ARG A 77 2.02 -5.19 4.05
C ARG A 77 1.61 -6.61 4.41
N ARG A 78 1.10 -7.39 3.45
CA ARG A 78 0.77 -8.80 3.64
C ARG A 78 2.02 -9.61 4.01
N LEU A 79 3.09 -9.49 3.22
CA LEU A 79 4.36 -10.18 3.47
C LEU A 79 4.98 -9.81 4.83
N ASN A 80 4.92 -8.54 5.22
CA ASN A 80 5.42 -8.11 6.52
C ASN A 80 4.64 -8.72 7.70
N ARG A 81 3.31 -8.89 7.56
CA ARG A 81 2.49 -9.59 8.57
C ARG A 81 2.87 -11.07 8.67
N GLU A 82 3.04 -11.73 7.53
CA GLU A 82 3.48 -13.12 7.47
C GLU A 82 4.87 -13.32 8.11
N LEU A 83 5.83 -12.48 7.74
CA LEU A 83 7.16 -12.46 8.32
C LEU A 83 7.12 -12.28 9.84
N THR A 84 6.28 -11.36 10.31
CA THR A 84 6.09 -11.11 11.74
C THR A 84 5.50 -12.34 12.45
N ALA A 85 4.50 -12.99 11.85
CA ALA A 85 3.92 -14.22 12.37
C ALA A 85 4.95 -15.35 12.45
N LEU A 86 5.81 -15.51 11.43
CA LEU A 86 6.89 -16.49 11.43
C LEU A 86 7.93 -16.19 12.50
N ARG A 87 8.30 -14.93 12.73
CA ARG A 87 9.22 -14.54 13.83
C ARG A 87 8.65 -14.90 15.19
N TYR A 88 7.36 -14.65 15.41
CA TYR A 88 6.71 -15.07 16.66
C TYR A 88 6.64 -16.58 16.81
N LYS A 89 6.34 -17.30 15.72
CA LYS A 89 6.34 -18.76 15.69
C LYS A 89 7.72 -19.31 16.00
N GLN A 90 8.77 -18.71 15.44
CA GLN A 90 10.16 -19.07 15.73
C GLN A 90 10.46 -18.91 17.22
N ALA A 91 10.17 -17.73 17.80
CA ALA A 91 10.37 -17.47 19.22
C ALA A 91 9.58 -18.44 20.12
N ALA A 92 8.35 -18.79 19.72
CA ALA A 92 7.51 -19.74 20.45
C ALA A 92 8.08 -21.17 20.49
N THR A 93 8.96 -21.55 19.56
CA THR A 93 9.64 -22.85 19.62
C THR A 93 10.80 -22.91 20.62
N GLU A 94 11.24 -21.77 21.15
CA GLU A 94 12.44 -21.71 21.99
C GLU A 94 12.14 -21.88 23.48
N THR A 95 11.09 -21.21 23.99
CA THR A 95 10.74 -21.26 25.42
C THR A 95 9.22 -21.30 25.63
N PRO A 96 8.74 -21.93 26.72
CA PRO A 96 7.32 -21.94 27.06
C PRO A 96 6.77 -20.54 27.36
N GLU A 97 7.59 -19.64 27.91
CA GLU A 97 7.23 -18.23 28.13
C GLU A 97 7.02 -17.48 26.81
N ALA A 98 7.92 -17.67 25.84
CA ALA A 98 7.77 -17.09 24.50
C ALA A 98 6.55 -17.64 23.78
N HIS A 99 6.21 -18.91 24.02
CA HIS A 99 4.98 -19.50 23.50
C HIS A 99 3.72 -18.85 24.10
N GLN A 100 3.69 -18.60 25.41
CA GLN A 100 2.58 -17.86 26.03
C GLN A 100 2.47 -16.44 25.49
N ALA A 101 3.59 -15.75 25.32
CA ALA A 101 3.62 -14.42 24.71
C ALA A 101 3.09 -14.44 23.26
N TYR A 102 3.40 -15.50 22.50
CA TYR A 102 2.85 -15.70 21.16
C TYR A 102 1.33 -15.89 21.18
N LEU A 103 0.81 -16.71 22.10
CA LEU A 103 -0.64 -16.89 22.25
C LEU A 103 -1.35 -15.59 22.67
N GLN A 104 -0.74 -14.80 23.55
CA GLN A 104 -1.26 -13.47 23.91
C GLN A 104 -1.27 -12.55 22.69
N ASN A 105 -0.18 -12.51 21.93
CA ASN A 105 -0.11 -11.70 20.71
C ASN A 105 -1.19 -12.08 19.68
N LEU A 106 -1.44 -13.38 19.46
CA LEU A 106 -2.52 -13.83 18.58
C LEU A 106 -3.91 -13.44 19.11
N ASN A 107 -4.13 -13.50 20.43
CA ASN A 107 -5.39 -13.03 21.03
C ASN A 107 -5.56 -11.51 20.88
N ASP A 108 -4.50 -10.73 21.07
CA ASP A 108 -4.51 -9.28 20.91
C ASP A 108 -4.79 -8.88 19.46
N GLN A 109 -4.14 -9.54 18.50
CA GLN A 109 -4.40 -9.38 17.07
C GLN A 109 -5.87 -9.70 16.74
N LEU A 110 -6.41 -10.79 17.27
CA LEU A 110 -7.81 -11.15 17.10
C LEU A 110 -8.74 -10.07 17.66
N GLY A 111 -8.42 -9.51 18.83
CA GLY A 111 -9.15 -8.40 19.44
C GLY A 111 -9.13 -7.14 18.57
N GLN A 112 -7.97 -6.78 18.02
CA GLN A 112 -7.80 -5.66 17.09
C GLN A 112 -8.63 -5.84 15.82
N LEU A 113 -8.50 -6.99 15.15
CA LEU A 113 -9.26 -7.28 13.92
C LEU A 113 -10.78 -7.26 14.16
N LYS A 114 -11.25 -7.82 15.29
CA LYS A 114 -12.67 -7.75 15.67
C LYS A 114 -13.13 -6.31 15.92
N GLY A 115 -12.29 -5.49 16.56
CA GLY A 115 -12.54 -4.06 16.73
C GLY A 115 -12.65 -3.32 15.39
N GLU A 116 -11.75 -3.61 14.45
CA GLU A 116 -11.79 -3.04 13.10
C GLU A 116 -13.05 -3.44 12.32
N VAL A 117 -13.49 -4.70 12.41
CA VAL A 117 -14.76 -5.13 11.81
C VAL A 117 -15.95 -4.36 12.39
N GLN A 118 -15.98 -4.15 13.70
CA GLN A 118 -17.05 -3.37 14.34
C GLN A 118 -17.04 -1.91 13.87
N MET A 119 -15.87 -1.30 13.76
CA MET A 119 -15.71 0.06 13.23
C MET A 119 -16.15 0.16 11.77
N ALA A 120 -15.77 -0.80 10.92
CA ALA A 120 -16.18 -0.85 9.52
C ALA A 120 -17.71 -1.04 9.37
N ARG A 121 -18.32 -1.89 10.20
CA ARG A 121 -19.78 -2.03 10.26
C ARG A 121 -20.47 -0.75 10.70
N HIS A 122 -19.91 -0.06 11.70
CA HIS A 122 -20.43 1.24 12.14
C HIS A 122 -20.36 2.26 11.01
N GLN A 123 -19.24 2.32 10.27
CA GLN A 123 -19.10 3.17 9.09
C GLN A 123 -20.12 2.81 8.00
N ALA A 124 -20.34 1.53 7.72
CA ALA A 124 -21.37 1.10 6.77
C ALA A 124 -22.77 1.58 7.19
N ASN A 125 -23.07 1.55 8.49
CA ASN A 125 -24.36 1.99 9.02
C ASN A 125 -24.53 3.52 9.00
N GLN A 126 -23.44 4.28 8.94
CA GLN A 126 -23.47 5.74 8.80
C GLN A 126 -23.76 6.21 7.37
N ILE A 127 -23.61 5.34 6.36
CA ILE A 127 -23.93 5.68 4.97
C ILE A 127 -25.45 5.80 4.85
N PRO A 128 -26.00 6.99 4.52
CA PRO A 128 -27.44 7.18 4.44
C PRO A 128 -28.02 6.32 3.32
N ARG A 129 -29.04 5.53 3.65
CA ARG A 129 -29.80 4.73 2.68
C ARG A 129 -30.83 5.62 1.98
N PHE A 130 -30.37 6.45 1.05
CA PHE A 130 -31.27 7.28 0.25
C PHE A 130 -32.13 6.41 -0.68
N ARG A 131 -33.46 6.50 -0.53
CA ARG A 131 -34.42 5.85 -1.43
C ARG A 131 -34.57 6.69 -2.70
N GLY A 132 -33.77 6.39 -3.73
CA GLY A 132 -33.89 7.01 -5.06
C GLY A 132 -32.99 6.34 -6.11
N ARG A 133 -33.49 6.13 -7.34
CA ARG A 133 -32.80 5.36 -8.40
C ARG A 133 -31.41 5.91 -8.76
N ALA A 134 -31.20 7.22 -8.77
CA ALA A 134 -29.92 7.83 -9.14
C ALA A 134 -28.88 7.83 -8.00
N TYR A 135 -29.34 7.92 -6.75
CA TYR A 135 -28.47 7.92 -5.55
C TYR A 135 -28.13 6.50 -5.05
N GLY A 136 -28.89 5.51 -5.52
CA GLY A 136 -28.67 4.09 -5.23
C GLY A 136 -27.31 3.58 -5.69
N TYR A 137 -26.81 4.01 -6.85
CA TYR A 137 -25.55 3.50 -7.42
C TYR A 137 -24.31 3.87 -6.59
N TYR A 138 -24.18 5.15 -6.20
CA TYR A 138 -23.03 5.60 -5.40
C TYR A 138 -23.03 5.02 -3.99
N SER A 139 -24.19 4.99 -3.34
CA SER A 139 -24.32 4.37 -2.01
C SER A 139 -24.08 2.86 -2.05
N GLN A 140 -24.56 2.17 -3.09
CA GLN A 140 -24.33 0.74 -3.28
C GLN A 140 -22.86 0.43 -3.52
N ALA A 141 -22.14 1.23 -4.32
CA ALA A 141 -20.70 1.06 -4.53
C ALA A 141 -19.92 1.19 -3.22
N GLN A 142 -20.19 2.21 -2.41
CA GLN A 142 -19.54 2.38 -1.11
C GLN A 142 -19.86 1.23 -0.14
N HIS A 143 -21.11 0.76 -0.12
CA HIS A 143 -21.46 -0.41 0.68
C HIS A 143 -20.74 -1.67 0.20
N ALA A 144 -20.59 -1.87 -1.10
CA ALA A 144 -19.87 -3.01 -1.66
C ALA A 144 -18.39 -2.98 -1.25
N GLU A 145 -17.74 -1.80 -1.29
CA GLU A 145 -16.36 -1.61 -0.84
C GLU A 145 -16.19 -1.95 0.64
N ILE A 146 -17.06 -1.40 1.51
CA ILE A 146 -16.97 -1.69 2.95
C ILE A 146 -17.26 -3.17 3.23
N ASN A 147 -18.21 -3.78 2.53
CA ASN A 147 -18.49 -5.21 2.67
C ASN A 147 -17.31 -6.08 2.20
N ALA A 148 -16.64 -5.71 1.11
CA ALA A 148 -15.42 -6.38 0.67
C ALA A 148 -14.32 -6.29 1.74
N TYR A 149 -14.14 -5.11 2.33
CA TYR A 149 -13.20 -4.91 3.44
C TYR A 149 -13.55 -5.75 4.68
N ILE A 150 -14.83 -5.79 5.08
CA ILE A 150 -15.31 -6.64 6.18
C ILE A 150 -15.05 -8.12 5.88
N ASN A 151 -15.28 -8.57 4.64
CA ASN A 151 -15.03 -9.95 4.24
C ASN A 151 -13.53 -10.28 4.33
N GLN A 152 -12.65 -9.37 3.90
CA GLN A 152 -11.21 -9.52 4.07
C GLN A 152 -10.83 -9.65 5.56
N LEU A 153 -11.32 -8.76 6.42
CA LEU A 153 -11.06 -8.83 7.85
C LEU A 153 -11.58 -10.14 8.47
N ASN A 154 -12.73 -10.64 8.04
CA ASN A 154 -13.26 -11.93 8.51
C ASN A 154 -12.37 -13.11 8.08
N GLN A 155 -11.80 -13.08 6.87
CA GLN A 155 -10.83 -14.07 6.43
C GLN A 155 -9.58 -14.04 7.31
N GLU A 156 -9.07 -12.84 7.63
CA GLU A 156 -7.93 -12.66 8.53
C GLU A 156 -8.23 -13.15 9.96
N ILE A 157 -9.45 -12.88 10.48
CA ILE A 157 -9.93 -13.39 11.77
C ILE A 157 -9.95 -14.92 11.79
N ASN A 158 -10.47 -15.54 10.73
CA ASN A 158 -10.54 -16.99 10.62
C ASN A 158 -9.13 -17.60 10.59
N GLY A 159 -8.22 -17.03 9.79
CA GLY A 159 -6.81 -17.46 9.74
C GLY A 159 -6.11 -17.33 11.10
N THR A 160 -6.29 -16.20 11.78
CA THR A 160 -5.70 -15.96 13.11
C THR A 160 -6.28 -16.89 14.17
N THR A 161 -7.59 -17.18 14.10
CA THR A 161 -8.26 -18.13 14.99
C THR A 161 -7.74 -19.56 14.78
N GLN A 162 -7.56 -19.97 13.53
CA GLN A 162 -6.96 -21.28 13.20
C GLN A 162 -5.53 -21.35 13.72
N ALA A 163 -4.70 -20.33 13.48
CA ALA A 163 -3.33 -20.26 13.99
C ALA A 163 -3.29 -20.32 15.53
N LEU A 164 -4.19 -19.61 16.22
CA LEU A 164 -4.31 -19.65 17.67
C LEU A 164 -4.68 -21.05 18.18
N ASN A 165 -5.65 -21.71 17.55
CA ASN A 165 -6.07 -23.06 17.95
C ASN A 165 -4.97 -24.11 17.67
N GLN A 166 -4.27 -23.98 16.56
CA GLN A 166 -3.10 -24.81 16.24
C GLN A 166 -1.98 -24.57 17.27
N ALA A 167 -1.66 -23.32 17.59
CA ALA A 167 -0.65 -22.99 18.59
C ALA A 167 -1.03 -23.52 19.99
N LYS A 168 -2.31 -23.48 20.38
CA LYS A 168 -2.77 -24.04 21.67
C LYS A 168 -2.68 -25.57 21.74
N SER A 169 -2.85 -26.25 20.61
CA SER A 169 -2.86 -27.72 20.54
C SER A 169 -1.47 -28.33 20.35
N HIS A 170 -0.51 -27.56 19.86
CA HIS A 170 0.87 -27.99 19.66
C HIS A 170 1.81 -27.27 20.63
N PRO A 171 2.26 -27.92 21.72
CA PRO A 171 3.27 -27.34 22.60
C PRO A 171 4.59 -27.10 21.83
N PRO A 172 5.53 -26.32 22.42
CA PRO A 172 6.78 -25.97 21.76
C PRO A 172 7.55 -27.24 21.36
N ASP A 173 7.68 -27.48 20.05
CA ASP A 173 8.45 -28.61 19.52
C ASP A 173 9.73 -28.08 18.84
N PRO A 174 10.93 -28.38 19.38
CA PRO A 174 12.18 -27.97 18.78
C PRO A 174 12.42 -28.61 17.40
N LYS A 175 11.75 -29.72 17.06
CA LYS A 175 11.86 -30.32 15.72
C LYS A 175 11.22 -29.45 14.64
N LEU A 176 10.23 -28.62 15.00
CA LEU A 176 9.60 -27.67 14.07
C LEU A 176 10.47 -26.44 13.81
N LYS A 177 11.45 -26.15 14.69
CA LYS A 177 12.32 -24.97 14.57
C LYS A 177 13.00 -24.88 13.21
N LYS A 178 13.59 -25.98 12.72
CA LYS A 178 14.27 -25.99 11.41
C LYS A 178 13.35 -25.60 10.25
N LYS A 179 12.08 -26.05 10.28
CA LYS A 179 11.09 -25.72 9.26
C LYS A 179 10.66 -24.26 9.36
N VAL A 180 10.41 -23.78 10.58
CA VAL A 180 10.06 -22.37 10.81
C VAL A 180 11.21 -21.44 10.41
N ASP A 181 12.46 -21.83 10.68
CA ASP A 181 13.65 -21.09 10.26
C ASP A 181 13.77 -21.03 8.73
N SER A 182 13.51 -22.14 8.02
CA SER A 182 13.53 -22.13 6.54
C SER A 182 12.40 -21.27 5.97
N ASP A 183 11.18 -21.40 6.50
CA ASP A 183 10.02 -20.61 6.07
C ASP A 183 10.28 -19.11 6.32
N LEU A 184 10.90 -18.78 7.46
CA LEU A 184 11.29 -17.42 7.79
C LEU A 184 12.30 -16.85 6.80
N LEU A 185 13.34 -17.60 6.43
CA LEU A 185 14.33 -17.14 5.45
C LEU A 185 13.72 -16.93 4.07
N ALA A 186 12.83 -17.82 3.63
CA ALA A 186 12.10 -17.66 2.38
C ALA A 186 11.23 -16.39 2.40
N SER A 187 10.43 -16.22 3.46
CA SER A 187 9.57 -15.04 3.64
C SER A 187 10.37 -13.73 3.76
N GLN A 188 11.55 -13.75 4.41
CA GLN A 188 12.46 -12.60 4.43
C GLN A 188 12.91 -12.22 3.02
N THR A 189 13.33 -13.21 2.24
CA THR A 189 13.81 -12.98 0.87
C THR A 189 12.71 -12.39 0.00
N GLU A 190 11.49 -12.92 0.06
CA GLU A 190 10.34 -12.41 -0.68
C GLU A 190 9.95 -10.99 -0.24
N HIS A 191 9.96 -10.74 1.07
CA HIS A 191 9.70 -9.41 1.62
C HIS A 191 10.72 -8.38 1.11
N ASP A 192 12.01 -8.72 1.11
CA ASP A 192 13.07 -7.81 0.68
C ASP A 192 12.99 -7.53 -0.82
N GLN A 193 12.67 -8.53 -1.65
CA GLN A 193 12.40 -8.34 -3.07
C GLN A 193 11.20 -7.42 -3.31
N ALA A 194 10.09 -7.63 -2.58
CA ALA A 194 8.90 -6.78 -2.69
C ALA A 194 9.18 -5.34 -2.24
N LEU A 195 10.04 -5.15 -1.23
CA LEU A 195 10.46 -3.83 -0.76
C LEU A 195 11.26 -3.10 -1.85
N GLU A 196 12.22 -3.78 -2.48
CA GLU A 196 13.00 -3.20 -3.59
C GLU A 196 12.13 -2.86 -4.80
N GLU A 197 11.20 -3.74 -5.18
CA GLU A 197 10.27 -3.48 -6.27
C GLU A 197 9.38 -2.26 -6.00
N LEU A 198 8.84 -2.16 -4.79
CA LEU A 198 8.04 -1.01 -4.38
C LEU A 198 8.88 0.27 -4.42
N SER A 199 10.12 0.23 -3.96
CA SER A 199 11.04 1.36 -4.01
C SER A 199 11.29 1.85 -5.43
N ARG A 200 11.60 0.93 -6.35
CA ARG A 200 11.77 1.24 -7.77
C ARG A 200 10.53 1.88 -8.37
N LEU A 201 9.33 1.35 -8.08
CA LEU A 201 8.08 1.91 -8.57
C LEU A 201 7.84 3.32 -8.01
N VAL A 202 8.02 3.54 -6.71
CA VAL A 202 7.83 4.87 -6.09
C VAL A 202 8.78 5.89 -6.69
N HIS A 203 10.05 5.54 -6.91
CA HIS A 203 11.01 6.42 -7.56
C HIS A 203 10.63 6.72 -9.02
N ALA A 204 10.32 5.69 -9.80
CA ALA A 204 9.89 5.86 -11.20
C ALA A 204 8.64 6.74 -11.32
N THR A 205 7.65 6.58 -10.43
CA THR A 205 6.45 7.43 -10.43
C THR A 205 6.77 8.88 -10.03
N LYS A 206 7.65 9.11 -9.06
CA LYS A 206 8.13 10.46 -8.70
C LYS A 206 8.84 11.13 -9.88
N ASP A 207 9.68 10.40 -10.59
CA ASP A 207 10.40 10.91 -11.76
C ASP A 207 9.42 11.26 -12.90
N ARG A 208 8.41 10.42 -13.16
CA ARG A 208 7.34 10.73 -14.13
C ARG A 208 6.58 12.01 -13.77
N TYR A 209 6.24 12.22 -12.49
CA TYR A 209 5.64 13.48 -12.06
C TYR A 209 6.55 14.69 -12.34
N ALA A 210 7.85 14.56 -12.08
CA ALA A 210 8.83 15.62 -12.34
C ALA A 210 9.00 15.92 -13.84
N GLU A 211 8.92 14.90 -14.70
CA GLU A 211 8.92 15.04 -16.16
C GLU A 211 7.65 15.73 -16.66
N LEU A 212 6.47 15.28 -16.23
CA LEU A 212 5.18 15.87 -16.63
C LEU A 212 5.03 17.32 -16.16
N ALA A 213 5.60 17.67 -15.00
CA ALA A 213 5.63 19.05 -14.53
C ALA A 213 6.46 19.98 -15.43
N LYS A 214 7.43 19.45 -16.19
CA LYS A 214 8.25 20.21 -17.15
C LYS A 214 7.62 20.28 -18.55
N ASP A 215 6.65 19.40 -18.84
CA ASP A 215 5.97 19.38 -20.14
C ASP A 215 5.07 20.62 -20.32
N LYS A 216 5.40 21.44 -21.33
CA LYS A 216 4.64 22.66 -21.65
C LYS A 216 3.21 22.34 -22.10
N ALA A 217 2.97 21.19 -22.72
CA ALA A 217 1.63 20.79 -23.14
C ALA A 217 0.75 20.48 -21.93
N VAL A 218 1.27 19.71 -20.97
CA VAL A 218 0.57 19.34 -19.74
C VAL A 218 0.27 20.57 -18.89
N THR A 219 1.25 21.45 -18.67
CA THR A 219 1.05 22.68 -17.89
C THR A 219 0.05 23.63 -18.54
N LYS A 220 0.03 23.75 -19.87
CA LYS A 220 -0.99 24.52 -20.61
C LYS A 220 -2.38 23.90 -20.47
N ALA A 221 -2.49 22.58 -20.60
CA ALA A 221 -3.76 21.87 -20.45
C ALA A 221 -4.35 22.04 -19.04
N ILE A 222 -3.52 21.95 -18.00
CA ILE A 222 -3.94 22.19 -16.62
C ILE A 222 -4.42 23.63 -16.43
N LYS A 223 -3.64 24.64 -16.85
CA LYS A 223 -4.04 26.06 -16.75
C LYS A 223 -5.36 26.36 -17.47
N ALA A 224 -5.59 25.73 -18.62
CA ALA A 224 -6.85 25.86 -19.35
C ALA A 224 -8.03 25.23 -18.57
N ALA A 225 -7.79 24.16 -17.82
CA ALA A 225 -8.78 23.56 -16.93
C ALA A 225 -9.05 24.42 -15.69
N GLU A 226 -8.03 25.10 -15.14
CA GLU A 226 -8.17 26.04 -14.00
C GLU A 226 -9.14 27.19 -14.28
N ALA A 227 -9.17 27.69 -15.52
CA ALA A 227 -10.08 28.76 -15.92
C ALA A 227 -11.57 28.34 -15.86
N LYS A 228 -11.86 27.03 -15.87
CA LYS A 228 -13.22 26.49 -16.05
C LYS A 228 -13.82 25.89 -14.77
N VAL A 229 -12.99 25.43 -13.84
CA VAL A 229 -13.45 24.68 -12.64
C VAL A 229 -12.84 25.27 -11.38
N LYS A 230 -13.70 25.55 -10.39
CA LYS A 230 -13.30 25.86 -9.01
C LYS A 230 -13.70 24.68 -8.12
N PRO A 231 -12.77 24.05 -7.36
CA PRO A 231 -11.36 24.43 -7.17
C PRO A 231 -10.48 24.14 -8.40
N SER A 232 -9.42 24.94 -8.57
CA SER A 232 -8.44 24.79 -9.65
C SER A 232 -7.77 23.41 -9.59
N PRO A 233 -7.85 22.58 -10.66
CA PRO A 233 -7.21 21.29 -10.65
C PRO A 233 -5.68 21.42 -10.68
N ARG A 234 -4.97 20.59 -9.93
CA ARG A 234 -3.50 20.61 -9.82
C ARG A 234 -2.90 19.27 -10.25
N LEU A 235 -1.68 19.28 -10.78
CA LEU A 235 -0.90 18.05 -10.95
C LEU A 235 -0.21 17.73 -9.62
N GLY A 236 -0.32 16.49 -9.16
CA GLY A 236 0.44 16.06 -8.00
C GLY A 236 0.13 14.64 -7.55
N PRO A 237 1.03 14.06 -6.74
CA PRO A 237 0.81 12.72 -6.20
C PRO A 237 -0.40 12.70 -5.27
N SER A 238 -1.14 11.60 -5.28
CA SER A 238 -2.25 11.43 -4.35
C SER A 238 -1.76 11.39 -2.89
N HIS A 239 -2.64 11.75 -1.96
CA HIS A 239 -2.34 11.66 -0.53
C HIS A 239 -1.91 10.24 -0.13
N GLU A 240 -2.57 9.22 -0.66
CA GLU A 240 -2.24 7.82 -0.40
C GLU A 240 -0.83 7.46 -0.87
N PHE A 241 -0.45 7.90 -2.08
CA PHE A 241 0.90 7.70 -2.59
C PHE A 241 1.96 8.34 -1.68
N GLN A 242 1.71 9.55 -1.19
CA GLN A 242 2.62 10.21 -0.25
C GLN A 242 2.78 9.44 1.05
N GLU A 243 1.69 8.89 1.59
CA GLU A 243 1.73 8.06 2.79
C GLU A 243 2.48 6.74 2.55
N ILE A 244 2.29 6.10 1.41
CA ILE A 244 3.05 4.90 1.00
C ILE A 244 4.54 5.23 0.91
N ALA A 245 4.90 6.34 0.26
CA ALA A 245 6.31 6.75 0.13
C ALA A 245 6.95 7.03 1.49
N LYS A 246 6.25 7.70 2.43
CA LYS A 246 6.74 7.91 3.80
C LYS A 246 6.92 6.59 4.56
N GLN A 247 6.00 5.65 4.39
CA GLN A 247 6.08 4.33 5.02
C GLN A 247 7.27 3.54 4.48
N LEU A 248 7.47 3.56 3.16
CA LEU A 248 8.62 2.96 2.51
C LEU A 248 9.94 3.54 3.03
N ASP A 249 10.09 4.86 3.08
CA ASP A 249 11.30 5.52 3.60
C ASP A 249 11.63 5.08 5.03
N LYS A 250 10.60 4.82 5.85
CA LYS A 250 10.76 4.32 7.21
C LYS A 250 11.22 2.86 7.20
N LEU A 251 10.58 2.01 6.39
CA LEU A 251 10.93 0.59 6.27
C LEU A 251 12.36 0.41 5.76
N GLU A 252 12.78 1.17 4.75
CA GLU A 252 14.15 1.13 4.22
C GLU A 252 15.17 1.58 5.28
N LYS A 253 14.87 2.62 6.07
CA LYS A 253 15.73 3.05 7.19
C LYS A 253 15.84 1.98 8.27
N ASP A 254 14.74 1.32 8.62
CA ASP A 254 14.74 0.25 9.62
C ASP A 254 15.49 -0.99 9.10
N HIS A 255 15.33 -1.31 7.81
CA HIS A 255 16.08 -2.37 7.12
C HIS A 255 17.59 -2.10 7.10
N ALA A 256 18.00 -0.89 6.71
CA ALA A 256 19.40 -0.48 6.71
C ALA A 256 20.04 -0.52 8.11
N ARG A 257 19.28 -0.12 9.15
CA ARG A 257 19.73 -0.20 10.55
C ARG A 257 19.86 -1.65 11.05
N GLY A 258 18.91 -2.51 10.68
CA GLY A 258 18.97 -3.94 10.99
C GLY A 258 20.20 -4.60 10.40
N ALA A 259 20.48 -4.33 9.12
CA ALA A 259 21.67 -4.82 8.42
C ALA A 259 22.98 -4.32 9.08
N ALA A 260 23.04 -3.06 9.51
CA ALA A 260 24.21 -2.49 10.17
C ALA A 260 24.49 -3.12 11.56
N ARG A 261 23.45 -3.43 12.33
CA ARG A 261 23.58 -4.04 13.68
C ARG A 261 24.05 -5.50 13.64
N GLY A 262 23.74 -6.23 12.56
CA GLY A 262 24.25 -7.59 12.36
C GLY A 262 25.76 -7.63 12.17
N ARG A 263 26.36 -6.60 11.56
CA ARG A 263 27.81 -6.55 11.26
C ARG A 263 28.68 -6.10 12.45
N SER A 264 28.15 -5.33 13.40
CA SER A 264 28.94 -4.80 14.53
C SER A 264 29.13 -5.78 15.69
N ARG A 265 28.32 -6.85 15.79
CA ARG A 265 28.44 -7.86 16.86
C ARG A 265 29.53 -8.92 16.62
N GLY A 266 30.18 -8.92 15.46
CA GLY A 266 31.20 -9.89 15.07
C GLY A 266 32.64 -9.44 15.30
N ARG A 267 32.92 -8.30 15.92
CA ARG A 267 34.30 -7.92 16.24
C ARG A 267 34.71 -8.64 17.54
N PRO A 268 35.52 -9.71 17.50
CA PRO A 268 36.02 -10.32 18.72
C PRO A 268 36.77 -9.24 19.49
N SER A 269 36.38 -9.03 20.74
CA SER A 269 37.17 -8.29 21.72
C SER A 269 38.53 -8.99 21.76
N ARG A 270 39.51 -8.44 21.03
CA ARG A 270 40.89 -8.87 21.10
C ARG A 270 41.33 -8.51 22.50
N GLY A 271 41.35 -9.51 23.38
CA GLY A 271 41.78 -9.37 24.76
C GLY A 271 43.09 -8.61 24.80
N SER A 272 43.07 -7.44 25.45
CA SER A 272 44.26 -6.80 25.96
C SER A 272 44.78 -7.65 27.12
N GLY A 273 45.47 -8.73 26.78
CA GLY A 273 46.48 -9.30 27.66
C GLY A 273 47.69 -8.38 27.58
N LEU A 274 47.93 -7.60 28.64
CA LEU A 274 49.12 -6.80 28.95
C LEU A 274 48.77 -6.14 30.30
N ASP A 275 49.45 -6.26 31.43
CA ASP A 275 50.70 -6.90 31.80
C ASP A 275 50.59 -7.23 33.30
N LEU A 276 51.13 -8.38 33.70
CA LEU A 276 51.51 -8.64 35.09
C LEU A 276 53.03 -8.43 35.17
N GLN A 277 53.46 -7.41 35.90
CA GLN A 277 54.75 -7.35 36.58
C GLN A 277 54.49 -6.95 38.03
#